data_AF-A0A6B9YI82-F1
#
_entry.id   AF-A0A6B9YI82-F1
#
_cell.length_a   1.000
_cell.length_b   1.000
_cell.length_c   1.000
_cell.angle_alpha   90.00
_cell.angle_beta   90.00
_cell.angle_gamma   90.00
#
_symmetry.space_group_name_H-M   'P 1'
#
loop_
_entity.id
_entity.type
_entity.pdbx_description
1 polymer ?
#
loop_
_entity_poly.entity_id
_entity_poly.type
_entity_poly.pdbx_seq_one_letter_code
_entity_poly.pdbx_strand_id
1 'polypeptide(L)' 'MRFAFLTDKKLLDAYQKAIELQLSGQFIQILEEELRKRNLKQHTSTP' A
#
# COMPACT_ATOMS: atom_id res chain seq x y z
N MET A 1 -4.42 5.54 12.87
CA MET A 1 -4.31 4.63 11.72
C MET A 1 -4.71 5.41 10.48
N ARG A 2 -3.84 5.58 9.47
CA ARG A 2 -4.23 6.31 8.26
C ARG A 2 -5.11 5.38 7.42
N PHE A 3 -6.03 5.97 6.65
CA PHE A 3 -6.96 5.22 5.80
C PHE A 3 -7.80 4.18 6.55
N ALA A 4 -8.14 4.41 7.82
CA ALA A 4 -8.93 3.46 8.62
C ALA A 4 -10.30 3.12 7.98
N PHE A 5 -10.80 4.00 7.09
CA PHE A 5 -12.02 3.80 6.31
C PHE A 5 -11.83 2.92 5.06
N LEU A 6 -10.60 2.59 4.68
CA LEU A 6 -10.31 1.66 3.58
C LEU A 6 -10.23 0.23 4.12
N THR A 7 -10.88 -0.68 3.40
CA THR A 7 -10.64 -2.11 3.56
C THR A 7 -9.24 -2.48 3.08
N ASP A 8 -8.72 -3.60 3.55
CA ASP A 8 -7.38 -4.09 3.18
C ASP A 8 -7.23 -4.27 1.67
N LYS A 9 -8.27 -4.80 1.01
CA LYS A 9 -8.34 -4.88 -0.46
C LYS A 9 -8.20 -3.51 -1.12
N LYS A 10 -8.96 -2.50 -0.67
CA LYS A 10 -8.90 -1.15 -1.26
C LYS A 10 -7.54 -0.48 -1.03
N LEU A 11 -6.90 -0.75 0.11
CA LEU A 11 -5.57 -0.21 0.42
C LEU A 11 -4.49 -0.85 -0.48
N LEU A 12 -4.57 -2.17 -0.70
CA LEU A 12 -3.69 -2.89 -1.64
C LEU A 12 -3.90 -2.42 -3.08
N ASP A 13 -5.16 -2.30 -3.53
CA ASP A 13 -5.50 -1.81 -4.88
C ASP A 13 -4.97 -0.38 -5.10
N ALA A 14 -5.08 0.49 -4.08
CA ALA A 14 -4.56 1.85 -4.13
C ALA A 14 -3.03 1.89 -4.22
N TYR A 15 -2.35 1.03 -3.46
CA TYR A 15 -0.89 0.88 -3.51
C TYR A 15 -0.42 0.41 -4.88
N GLN A 16 -1.05 -0.64 -5.42
CA GLN A 16 -0.71 -1.17 -6.75
C GLN A 16 -0.89 -0.10 -7.84
N LYS A 17 -2.03 0.61 -7.84
CA LYS A 17 -2.27 1.71 -8.78
C LYS A 17 -1.30 2.88 -8.61
N ALA A 18 -0.87 3.18 -7.38
CA ALA A 18 0.10 4.24 -7.13
C ALA A 18 1.47 3.92 -7.74
N ILE A 19 1.89 2.65 -7.74
CA ILE A 19 3.09 2.17 -8.41
C ILE A 19 2.92 2.27 -9.93
N GLU A 20 1.81 1.74 -10.47
CA GLU A 20 1.54 1.72 -11.93
C GLU A 20 1.50 3.12 -12.53
N LEU A 21 0.92 4.08 -11.81
CA LEU A 21 0.83 5.48 -12.23
C LEU A 21 2.09 6.29 -11.91
N GLN A 22 3.12 5.68 -11.34
CA GLN A 22 4.36 6.34 -10.93
C GLN A 22 4.11 7.59 -10.09
N LEU A 23 3.19 7.49 -9.11
CA LEU A 23 2.91 8.58 -8.20
C LEU A 23 4.14 8.90 -7.33
N SER A 24 4.08 9.99 -6.58
CA SER A 24 5.21 10.43 -5.76
C SER A 24 5.69 9.33 -4.81
N GLY A 25 7.01 9.17 -4.70
CA GLY A 25 7.61 8.18 -3.81
C GLY A 25 7.18 8.36 -2.35
N GLN A 26 6.95 9.61 -1.91
CA GLN A 26 6.42 9.90 -0.57
C GLN A 26 5.00 9.33 -0.38
N PHE A 27 4.13 9.43 -1.39
CA PHE A 27 2.78 8.88 -1.31
C PHE A 27 2.81 7.35 -1.26
N ILE A 28 3.66 6.73 -2.09
CA ILE A 28 3.86 5.28 -2.08
C ILE A 28 4.37 4.82 -0.70
N GLN A 29 5.37 5.50 -0.12
CA GLN A 29 5.89 5.20 1.22
C GLN A 29 4.81 5.27 2.31
N ILE A 30 3.91 6.26 2.24
CA ILE A 30 2.78 6.36 3.18
C ILE A 30 1.86 5.14 3.08
N LEU A 31 1.60 4.64 1.87
CA LEU A 31 0.80 3.43 1.67
C LEU A 31 1.53 2.18 2.16
N GLU A 32 2.84 2.07 1.90
CA GLU A 32 3.67 0.96 2.39
C GLU A 32 3.69 0.88 3.93
N GLU A 33 3.80 2.02 4.60
CA GLU A 33 3.76 2.08 6.06
C GLU A 33 2.43 1.54 6.62
N GLU A 34 1.31 1.91 6.00
CA GLU A 34 -0.01 1.47 6.45
C GLU A 34 -0.28 0.01 6.12
N LEU A 35 0.16 -0.49 4.96
CA LEU A 35 0.14 -1.92 4.63
C LEU A 35 0.96 -2.73 5.64
N ARG A 36 2.14 -2.24 6.04
CA ARG A 36 2.98 -2.87 7.07
C ARG A 36 2.28 -2.87 8.43
N LYS A 37 1.66 -1.77 8.84
CA LYS A 37 0.90 -1.69 10.12
C LYS A 37 -0.27 -2.69 10.17
N ARG A 38 -0.85 -3.04 9.02
CA ARG A 38 -1.94 -4.02 8.91
C ARG A 38 -1.46 -5.45 8.65
N ASN A 39 -0.15 -5.68 8.60
CA ASN A 39 0.44 -6.97 8.23
C ASN A 39 0.02 -7.47 6.84
N LEU A 40 -0.31 -6.56 5.92
CA LEU A 40 -0.70 -6.87 4.53
C LEU A 40 0.50 -6.98 3.59
N LYS A 41 1.69 -6.58 4.06
CA LYS A 41 2.96 -6.73 3.34
C LYS A 41 3.50 -8.15 3.56
N GLN A 42 2.74 -9.17 3.18
CA GLN A 42 3.19 -10.56 3.13
C GLN A 42 2.88 -11.12 1.74
N HIS A 43 3.92 -11.60 1.04
CA HIS A 43 3.92 -12.18 -0.31
C HIS A 43 3.91 -11.23 -1.51
N THR A 44 4.91 -10.34 -1.59
CA THR A 44 5.59 -10.13 -2.88
C THR A 44 7.03 -10.57 -2.72
N SER A 45 7.21 -11.89 -2.56
CA SER A 45 8.51 -12.50 -2.81
C SER A 45 8.86 -12.24 -4.27
N THR A 46 10.02 -11.65 -4.51
CA THR A 46 10.74 -11.78 -5.78
C THR A 46 12.22 -11.66 -5.45
N PRO A 47 13.11 -12.51 -6.00
CA PRO A 47 12.89 -13.69 -6.84
C PRO A 47 12.71 -14.99 -6.05
#